data_AF-A0A953RRL7-F1
#
_entry.id   AF-A0A953RRL7-F1
#
_cell.length_a   1.000
_cell.length_b   1.000
_cell.length_c   1.000
_cell.angle_alpha   90.00
_cell.angle_beta   90.00
_cell.angle_gamma   90.00
#
_symmetry.space_group_name_H-M   'P 1'
#
loop_
_entity.id
_entity.type
_entity.pdbx_description
1 polymer ?
#
loop_
_entity_poly.entity_id
_entity_poly.type
_entity_poly.pdbx_seq_one_letter_code
_entity_poly.pdbx_strand_id
1 'polypeptide(L)'
;MKLDAINNRIHDEIKEFDASKLYLQNEKLILPFFTLQEINSVLQAEVIAELKSRVLANDERHAKILEFLKHEDWLSVRVDGPLWFRGYDLWSDEEGAPQVNKLLEAYKATHLVVGHTVQKGGRIRPRFGNKVFLIDTGMLSSYYPQGRPSALAICGDAKFVAVYLDQQGVLPGPVGSSPQNGGPGEHPGTGDGATVPVKLAALPADRICSETTTAQP
;
A
#
# COMPACT_ATOMS: atom_id res chain seq x y z
N MET A 1 2.41 -4.77 16.23
CA MET A 1 1.31 -5.76 16.14
C MET A 1 1.79 -6.93 15.30
N LYS A 2 1.33 -8.16 15.53
CA LYS A 2 1.68 -9.29 14.66
C LYS A 2 0.86 -9.22 13.38
N LEU A 3 1.39 -9.75 12.27
CA LEU A 3 0.71 -9.71 10.96
C LEU A 3 -0.65 -10.42 11.00
N ASP A 4 -0.71 -11.59 11.64
CA ASP A 4 -1.98 -12.32 11.80
C ASP A 4 -3.03 -11.53 12.58
N ALA A 5 -2.60 -10.74 13.56
CA ALA A 5 -3.52 -9.89 14.32
C ALA A 5 -4.06 -8.72 13.47
N ILE A 6 -3.25 -8.16 12.56
CA ILE A 6 -3.70 -7.18 11.57
C ILE A 6 -4.75 -7.82 10.65
N ASN A 7 -4.45 -8.99 10.10
CA ASN A 7 -5.32 -9.69 9.15
C ASN A 7 -6.65 -10.06 9.80
N ASN A 8 -6.62 -10.66 10.99
CA ASN A 8 -7.83 -11.03 11.72
C ASN A 8 -8.68 -9.80 12.05
N ARG A 9 -8.04 -8.71 12.51
CA ARG A 9 -8.76 -7.47 12.80
C ARG A 9 -9.45 -6.90 11.56
N ILE A 10 -8.76 -6.80 10.43
CA ILE A 10 -9.36 -6.27 9.18
C ILE A 10 -10.50 -7.19 8.71
N HIS A 11 -10.33 -8.51 8.81
CA HIS A 11 -11.38 -9.45 8.49
C HIS A 11 -12.62 -9.28 9.38
N ASP A 12 -12.43 -9.06 10.68
CA ASP A 12 -13.52 -8.82 11.62
C ASP A 12 -14.20 -7.45 11.39
N GLU A 13 -13.43 -6.42 11.02
CA GLU A 13 -13.96 -5.11 10.60
C GLU A 13 -14.87 -5.24 9.36
N ILE A 14 -14.48 -6.03 8.36
CA ILE A 14 -15.32 -6.28 7.17
C ILE A 14 -16.61 -7.03 7.55
N LYS A 15 -16.52 -8.02 8.44
CA LYS A 15 -17.72 -8.73 8.92
C LYS A 15 -18.67 -7.82 9.69
N GLU A 16 -18.12 -6.97 10.56
CA GLU A 16 -18.91 -6.02 11.35
C GLU A 16 -19.57 -4.99 10.43
N PHE A 17 -18.88 -4.55 9.38
CA PHE A 17 -19.43 -3.68 8.35
C PHE A 17 -20.67 -4.29 7.68
N ASP A 18 -20.56 -5.52 7.21
CA ASP A 18 -21.65 -6.21 6.52
C ASP A 18 -22.85 -6.44 7.46
N ALA A 19 -22.59 -6.88 8.70
CA ALA A 19 -23.62 -7.10 9.71
C ALA A 19 -24.33 -5.78 10.08
N SER A 20 -23.58 -4.71 10.28
CA SER A 20 -24.14 -3.39 10.59
C SER A 20 -24.93 -2.84 9.41
N LYS A 21 -24.42 -2.96 8.17
CA LYS A 21 -25.14 -2.51 6.99
C LYS A 21 -26.47 -3.27 6.82
N LEU A 22 -26.49 -4.57 7.08
CA LEU A 22 -27.71 -5.38 7.04
C LEU A 22 -28.72 -4.93 8.11
N TYR A 23 -28.26 -4.68 9.34
CA TYR A 23 -29.10 -4.15 10.41
C TYR A 23 -29.74 -2.80 10.03
N LEU A 24 -28.93 -1.85 9.55
CA LEU A 24 -29.40 -0.52 9.15
C LEU A 24 -30.42 -0.56 7.99
N GLN A 25 -30.29 -1.52 7.08
CA GLN A 25 -31.28 -1.75 6.01
C GLN A 25 -32.59 -2.31 6.57
N ASN A 26 -32.53 -3.27 7.48
CA ASN A 26 -33.72 -3.85 8.11
C ASN A 26 -34.50 -2.82 8.94
N GLU A 27 -33.78 -1.92 9.61
CA GLU A 27 -34.33 -0.76 10.32
C GLU A 27 -34.80 0.37 9.39
N LYS A 28 -34.66 0.20 8.07
CA LYS A 28 -35.06 1.15 7.02
C LYS A 28 -34.36 2.51 7.15
N LEU A 29 -33.16 2.55 7.72
CA LEU A 29 -32.34 3.76 7.84
C LEU A 29 -31.57 4.06 6.57
N ILE A 30 -31.18 3.02 5.84
CA ILE A 30 -30.41 3.14 4.61
C ILE A 30 -31.00 2.26 3.51
N LEU A 31 -30.69 2.61 2.26
CA LEU A 31 -31.02 1.78 1.10
C LEU A 31 -29.84 0.87 0.73
N PRO A 32 -30.08 -0.28 0.07
CA PRO A 32 -29.02 -1.25 -0.26
C PRO A 32 -27.88 -0.69 -1.11
N PHE A 33 -28.19 0.32 -1.93
CA PHE A 33 -27.27 0.95 -2.87
C PHE A 33 -26.60 2.23 -2.34
N PHE A 34 -26.85 2.61 -1.08
CA PHE A 34 -26.13 3.74 -0.49
C PHE A 34 -24.63 3.45 -0.42
N THR A 35 -23.85 4.45 -0.79
CA THR A 35 -22.41 4.54 -0.57
C THR A 35 -22.11 4.76 0.92
N LEU A 36 -20.87 4.50 1.35
CA LEU A 36 -20.45 4.75 2.73
C LEU A 36 -20.66 6.20 3.16
N GLN A 37 -20.40 7.16 2.26
CA GLN A 37 -20.59 8.58 2.53
C GLN A 37 -22.07 8.93 2.76
N GLU A 38 -22.98 8.37 1.95
CA GLU A 38 -24.42 8.58 2.10
C GLU A 38 -24.93 7.95 3.40
N ILE A 39 -24.47 6.73 3.73
CA ILE A 39 -24.79 6.08 5.01
C ILE A 39 -24.36 7.00 6.18
N ASN A 40 -23.10 7.43 6.21
CA ASN A 40 -22.60 8.30 7.28
C ASN A 40 -23.43 9.58 7.43
N SER A 41 -23.77 10.21 6.31
CA SER A 41 -24.57 11.44 6.30
C SER A 41 -25.97 11.24 6.89
N VAL A 42 -26.64 10.15 6.53
CA VAL A 42 -27.98 9.82 7.03
C VAL A 42 -27.95 9.47 8.52
N LEU A 43 -26.99 8.64 8.93
CA LEU A 43 -26.84 8.24 10.33
C LEU A 43 -26.51 9.42 11.26
N GLN A 44 -25.67 10.34 10.81
CA GLN A 44 -25.39 11.58 11.56
C GLN A 44 -26.64 12.45 11.69
N ALA A 45 -27.43 12.59 10.62
CA ALA A 45 -28.68 13.34 10.65
C ALA A 45 -29.70 12.72 11.63
N GLU A 46 -29.77 11.39 11.69
CA GLU A 46 -30.64 10.64 12.60
C GLU A 46 -30.27 10.90 14.07
N VAL A 47 -28.99 10.77 14.42
CA VAL A 47 -28.50 11.06 15.78
C VAL A 47 -28.84 12.49 16.20
N ILE A 48 -28.68 13.46 15.29
CA ILE A 48 -29.02 14.87 15.55
C ILE A 48 -30.53 15.05 15.76
N ALA A 49 -31.37 14.37 14.98
CA ALA A 49 -32.82 14.45 15.09
C ALA A 49 -33.32 13.86 16.43
N GLU A 50 -32.78 12.72 16.83
CA GLU A 50 -33.11 12.05 18.10
C GLU A 50 -32.81 12.95 19.30
N LEU A 51 -31.60 13.55 19.34
CA LEU A 51 -31.20 14.49 20.38
C LEU A 51 -32.15 15.69 20.51
N LYS A 52 -32.70 16.19 19.40
CA LYS A 52 -33.63 17.33 19.39
C LYS A 52 -35.05 16.93 19.80
N SER A 53 -35.47 15.70 19.51
CA SER A 53 -36.86 15.27 19.64
C SER A 53 -37.29 14.94 21.08
N ARG A 54 -36.37 14.77 22.03
CA ARG A 54 -36.63 14.28 23.41
C ARG A 54 -37.41 12.95 23.47
N VAL A 55 -37.50 12.23 22.37
CA VAL A 55 -38.03 10.86 22.33
C VAL A 55 -37.05 9.96 23.07
N LEU A 56 -37.55 9.00 23.86
CA LEU A 56 -36.72 7.94 24.41
C LEU A 56 -36.10 7.20 23.22
N ALA A 57 -34.83 7.47 22.95
CA ALA A 57 -34.09 6.77 21.92
C ALA A 57 -34.25 5.27 22.19
N ASN A 58 -34.49 4.47 21.15
CA ASN A 58 -34.27 3.05 21.29
C ASN A 58 -32.77 2.87 21.54
N ASP A 59 -32.39 2.65 22.81
CA ASP A 59 -31.00 2.64 23.26
C ASP A 59 -30.13 1.69 22.43
N GLU A 60 -30.70 0.56 21.98
CA GLU A 60 -30.01 -0.40 21.11
C GLU A 60 -29.77 0.16 19.70
N ARG A 61 -30.81 0.72 19.06
CA ARG A 61 -30.68 1.31 17.72
C ARG A 61 -29.70 2.48 17.72
N HIS A 62 -29.81 3.36 18.71
CA HIS A 62 -28.90 4.49 18.86
C HIS A 62 -27.45 4.01 19.06
N ALA A 63 -27.24 3.01 19.91
CA ALA A 63 -25.92 2.41 20.10
C ALA A 63 -25.36 1.79 18.81
N LYS A 64 -26.17 1.09 18.01
CA LYS A 64 -25.77 0.52 16.72
C LYS A 64 -25.39 1.58 15.69
N ILE A 65 -26.13 2.69 15.64
CA ILE A 65 -25.78 3.82 14.77
C ILE A 65 -24.44 4.43 15.19
N LEU A 66 -24.25 4.71 16.48
CA LEU A 66 -23.01 5.27 17.00
C LEU A 66 -21.82 4.32 16.77
N GLU A 67 -22.03 3.01 16.91
CA GLU A 67 -20.99 2.02 16.64
C GLU A 67 -20.58 2.01 15.18
N PHE A 68 -21.55 2.04 14.25
CA PHE A 68 -21.24 2.15 12.82
C PHE A 68 -20.42 3.40 12.51
N LEU A 69 -20.76 4.55 13.09
CA LEU A 69 -20.06 5.82 12.84
C LEU A 69 -18.59 5.81 13.31
N LYS A 70 -18.19 4.89 14.19
CA LYS A 70 -16.79 4.72 14.61
C LYS A 70 -15.92 3.98 13.58
N HIS A 71 -16.47 3.55 12.44
CA HIS A 71 -15.69 2.86 11.41
C HIS A 71 -14.49 3.68 10.91
N GLU A 72 -14.47 5.01 11.05
CA GLU A 72 -13.33 5.86 10.68
C GLU A 72 -12.03 5.48 11.44
N ASP A 73 -12.16 4.86 12.62
CA ASP A 73 -11.03 4.38 13.43
C ASP A 73 -10.55 2.96 13.02
N TRP A 74 -11.23 2.32 12.07
CA TRP A 74 -10.88 0.98 11.62
C TRP A 74 -9.57 0.94 10.85
N LEU A 75 -8.81 -0.13 11.06
CA LEU A 75 -7.49 -0.31 10.45
C LEU A 75 -7.59 -0.39 8.91
N SER A 76 -8.72 -0.87 8.40
CA SER A 76 -9.04 -0.97 6.98
C SER A 76 -9.28 0.38 6.27
N VAL A 77 -9.63 1.46 6.99
CA VAL A 77 -9.99 2.75 6.36
C VAL A 77 -9.14 3.94 6.84
N ARG A 78 -8.51 3.84 8.00
CA ARG A 78 -7.71 4.94 8.56
C ARG A 78 -6.52 5.26 7.66
N VAL A 79 -6.21 6.54 7.50
CA VAL A 79 -5.20 7.04 6.53
C VAL A 79 -3.77 6.55 6.80
N ASP A 80 -3.46 6.21 8.04
CA ASP A 80 -2.19 5.63 8.48
C ASP A 80 -2.26 4.09 8.64
N GLY A 81 -3.39 3.48 8.24
CA GLY A 81 -3.61 2.05 8.21
C GLY A 81 -2.93 1.37 7.01
N PRO A 82 -2.75 0.04 7.06
CA PRO A 82 -1.99 -0.72 6.07
C PRO A 82 -2.54 -0.65 4.64
N LEU A 83 -3.83 -0.31 4.46
CA LEU A 83 -4.46 -0.21 3.14
C LEU A 83 -4.40 1.19 2.52
N TRP A 84 -4.17 2.23 3.33
CA TRP A 84 -4.20 3.64 2.90
C TRP A 84 -2.89 4.39 3.11
N PHE A 85 -1.97 3.81 3.87
CA PHE A 85 -0.69 4.45 4.19
C PHE A 85 0.14 4.74 2.93
N ARG A 86 0.47 6.02 2.71
CA ARG A 86 1.22 6.49 1.52
C ARG A 86 2.68 6.86 1.80
N GLY A 87 3.16 6.71 3.05
CA GLY A 87 4.49 7.20 3.45
C GLY A 87 5.64 6.60 2.64
N TYR A 88 5.55 5.35 2.16
CA TYR A 88 6.62 4.76 1.34
C TYR A 88 6.87 5.51 0.01
N ASP A 89 5.85 6.19 -0.51
CA ASP A 89 5.99 7.04 -1.70
C ASP A 89 6.46 8.46 -1.33
N LEU A 90 5.88 9.01 -0.26
CA LEU A 90 5.95 10.42 0.14
C LEU A 90 7.18 10.78 0.99
N TRP A 91 7.66 9.87 1.83
CA TRP A 91 8.82 10.13 2.68
C TRP A 91 10.06 10.42 1.85
N SER A 92 10.96 11.24 2.40
CA SER A 92 12.34 11.31 1.88
C SER A 92 13.09 10.03 2.23
N ASP A 93 14.24 9.81 1.60
CA ASP A 93 15.05 8.62 1.90
C ASP A 93 15.63 8.68 3.33
N GLU A 94 15.96 9.87 3.83
CA GLU A 94 16.42 10.10 5.20
C GLU A 94 15.36 9.76 6.25
N GLU A 95 14.10 10.11 5.97
CA GLU A 95 12.97 9.80 6.86
C GLU A 95 12.58 8.31 6.77
N GLY A 96 12.43 7.79 5.56
CA GLY A 96 11.82 6.48 5.34
C GLY A 96 12.77 5.31 5.57
N ALA A 97 14.06 5.43 5.23
CA ALA A 97 15.03 4.33 5.38
C ALA A 97 15.11 3.75 6.81
N PRO A 98 15.21 4.54 7.90
CA PRO A 98 15.24 3.99 9.25
C PRO A 98 13.91 3.33 9.65
N GLN A 99 12.77 3.84 9.19
CA GLN A 99 11.46 3.25 9.50
C GLN A 99 11.27 1.92 8.77
N VAL A 100 11.66 1.84 7.51
CA VAL A 100 11.64 0.61 6.71
C VAL A 100 12.53 -0.46 7.33
N ASN A 101 13.74 -0.10 7.81
CA ASN A 101 14.63 -1.06 8.48
C ASN A 101 13.97 -1.68 9.72
N LYS A 102 13.42 -0.85 10.60
CA LYS A 102 12.69 -1.32 11.80
C LYS A 102 11.53 -2.25 11.43
N LEU A 103 10.81 -1.90 10.36
CA LEU A 103 9.67 -2.68 9.90
C LEU A 103 10.09 -4.06 9.39
N LEU A 104 11.09 -4.10 8.51
CA LEU A 104 11.64 -5.34 7.96
C LEU A 104 12.20 -6.25 9.06
N GLU A 105 12.92 -5.69 10.02
CA GLU A 105 13.41 -6.42 11.20
C GLU A 105 12.26 -7.00 12.04
N ALA A 106 11.25 -6.17 12.35
CA ALA A 106 10.11 -6.60 13.15
C ALA A 106 9.31 -7.75 12.53
N TYR A 107 9.20 -7.76 11.19
CA TYR A 107 8.47 -8.79 10.45
C TYR A 107 9.36 -9.89 9.85
N LYS A 108 10.68 -9.86 10.12
CA LYS A 108 11.67 -10.80 9.56
C LYS A 108 11.57 -10.91 8.03
N ALA A 109 11.35 -9.77 7.38
CA ALA A 109 11.22 -9.64 5.94
C ALA A 109 12.48 -8.99 5.35
N THR A 110 12.74 -9.21 4.06
CA THR A 110 13.85 -8.57 3.34
C THR A 110 13.39 -7.40 2.49
N HIS A 111 12.13 -7.42 2.03
CA HIS A 111 11.55 -6.43 1.13
C HIS A 111 10.09 -6.16 1.46
N LEU A 112 9.63 -4.97 1.09
CA LEU A 112 8.21 -4.59 1.06
C LEU A 112 7.78 -4.33 -0.37
N VAL A 113 6.62 -4.85 -0.76
CA VAL A 113 6.01 -4.60 -2.06
C VAL A 113 4.69 -3.90 -1.82
N VAL A 114 4.52 -2.70 -2.38
CA VAL A 114 3.39 -1.82 -2.05
C VAL A 114 2.77 -1.24 -3.32
N GLY A 115 1.44 -1.22 -3.35
CA GLY A 115 0.66 -0.55 -4.40
C GLY A 115 0.08 0.79 -3.93
N HIS A 116 -1.18 1.06 -4.29
CA HIS A 116 -2.05 2.16 -3.80
C HIS A 116 -1.66 3.59 -4.20
N THR A 117 -0.37 3.91 -4.25
CA THR A 117 0.11 5.20 -4.76
C THR A 117 0.71 5.01 -6.15
N VAL A 118 0.04 5.57 -7.15
CA VAL A 118 0.45 5.46 -8.56
C VAL A 118 1.80 6.13 -8.78
N GLN A 119 2.74 5.36 -9.31
CA GLN A 119 4.09 5.80 -9.58
C GLN A 119 4.14 6.67 -10.84
N LYS A 120 4.75 7.85 -10.70
CA LYS A 120 4.98 8.76 -11.83
C LYS A 120 5.82 8.08 -12.90
N GLY A 121 5.38 8.20 -14.16
CA GLY A 121 6.05 7.59 -15.32
C GLY A 121 5.70 6.12 -15.58
N GLY A 122 4.75 5.53 -14.83
CA GLY A 122 4.25 4.18 -15.12
C GLY A 122 5.34 3.10 -14.98
N ARG A 123 6.27 3.29 -14.05
CA ARG A 123 7.41 2.39 -13.81
C ARG A 123 7.41 1.97 -12.35
N ILE A 124 7.72 0.69 -12.11
CA ILE A 124 7.98 0.19 -10.75
C ILE A 124 9.18 0.95 -10.19
N ARG A 125 9.03 1.49 -8.98
CA ARG A 125 10.04 2.32 -8.34
C ARG A 125 10.63 1.62 -7.10
N PRO A 126 11.90 1.22 -7.15
CA PRO A 126 12.64 0.84 -5.95
C PRO A 126 12.90 2.06 -5.05
N ARG A 127 12.81 1.87 -3.74
CA ARG A 127 13.07 2.90 -2.72
C ARG A 127 13.88 2.36 -1.55
N PHE A 128 14.50 3.27 -0.81
CA PHE A 128 15.20 3.00 0.46
C PHE A 128 16.28 1.91 0.32
N GLY A 129 17.18 2.08 -0.64
CA GLY A 129 18.22 1.09 -0.94
C GLY A 129 17.66 -0.22 -1.48
N ASN A 130 16.59 -0.15 -2.29
CA ASN A 130 15.88 -1.26 -2.92
C ASN A 130 15.17 -2.22 -1.94
N LYS A 131 14.86 -1.74 -0.73
CA LYS A 131 14.10 -2.50 0.28
C LYS A 131 12.59 -2.40 0.09
N VAL A 132 12.13 -1.40 -0.67
CA VAL A 132 10.71 -1.22 -0.98
C VAL A 132 10.52 -1.14 -2.49
N PHE A 133 9.57 -1.88 -3.03
CA PHE A 133 9.14 -1.81 -4.42
C PHE A 133 7.73 -1.24 -4.50
N LEU A 134 7.60 -0.05 -5.09
CA LEU A 134 6.31 0.57 -5.38
C LEU A 134 5.86 0.11 -6.77
N ILE A 135 4.84 -0.75 -6.81
CA ILE A 135 4.46 -1.49 -8.02
C ILE A 135 3.19 -0.98 -8.71
N ASP A 136 2.48 -0.02 -8.10
CA ASP A 136 1.30 0.57 -8.75
C ASP A 136 1.73 1.52 -9.86
N THR A 137 1.66 1.05 -11.10
CA THR A 137 2.03 1.82 -12.29
C THR A 137 0.83 2.41 -13.03
N GLY A 138 -0.35 2.47 -12.39
CA GLY A 138 -1.54 3.08 -12.99
C GLY A 138 -2.10 2.29 -14.17
N MET A 139 -2.42 1.01 -13.95
CA MET A 139 -2.89 0.12 -15.03
C MET A 139 -4.16 0.65 -15.75
N LEU A 140 -5.02 1.37 -15.04
CA LEU A 140 -6.20 2.04 -15.60
C LEU A 140 -5.79 3.30 -16.37
N SER A 141 -5.31 3.11 -17.60
CA SER A 141 -4.75 4.18 -18.44
C SER A 141 -5.73 5.30 -18.78
N SER A 142 -7.04 5.02 -18.78
CA SER A 142 -8.09 6.03 -18.98
C SER A 142 -8.12 7.08 -17.87
N TYR A 143 -7.71 6.71 -16.65
CA TYR A 143 -7.63 7.61 -15.51
C TYR A 143 -6.20 8.08 -15.24
N TYR A 144 -5.20 7.25 -15.59
CA TYR A 144 -3.78 7.56 -15.48
C TYR A 144 -3.13 7.61 -16.87
N PRO A 145 -3.09 8.78 -17.55
CA PRO A 145 -2.66 8.88 -18.95
C PRO A 145 -1.25 8.36 -19.24
N GLN A 146 -0.35 8.38 -18.24
CA GLN A 146 1.03 7.86 -18.33
C GLN A 146 1.19 6.50 -17.64
N GLY A 147 0.07 5.94 -17.17
CA GLY A 147 0.03 4.66 -16.50
C GLY A 147 0.10 3.50 -17.48
N ARG A 148 0.58 2.36 -16.99
CA ARG A 148 0.65 1.13 -17.78
C ARG A 148 0.53 -0.12 -16.91
N PRO A 149 0.10 -1.26 -17.46
CA PRO A 149 0.19 -2.54 -16.77
C PRO A 149 1.64 -2.90 -16.45
N SER A 150 1.87 -3.43 -15.26
CA SER A 150 3.16 -3.98 -14.85
C SER A 150 2.97 -5.14 -13.87
N ALA A 151 4.02 -5.93 -13.71
CA ALA A 151 4.13 -6.94 -12.67
C ALA A 151 5.56 -6.93 -12.09
N LEU A 152 5.68 -7.27 -10.81
CA LEU A 152 6.96 -7.58 -10.19
C LEU A 152 7.11 -9.08 -10.09
N ALA A 153 8.04 -9.66 -10.85
CA ALA A 153 8.41 -11.05 -10.69
C ALA A 153 9.54 -11.19 -9.67
N ILE A 154 9.36 -12.11 -8.72
CA ILE A 154 10.31 -12.43 -7.67
C ILE A 154 10.85 -13.83 -8.00
N CYS A 155 12.10 -13.88 -8.45
CA CYS A 155 12.76 -15.09 -8.90
C CYS A 155 13.78 -15.56 -7.84
N GLY A 156 13.31 -16.36 -6.88
CA GLY A 156 14.12 -16.73 -5.70
C GLY A 156 14.32 -15.55 -4.75
N ASP A 157 15.41 -15.57 -3.96
CA ASP A 157 15.55 -14.68 -2.79
C ASP A 157 16.07 -13.28 -3.11
N ALA A 158 16.67 -13.08 -4.29
CA ALA A 158 17.43 -11.85 -4.59
C ALA A 158 17.22 -11.26 -5.99
N LYS A 159 16.49 -11.94 -6.88
CA LYS A 159 16.28 -11.46 -8.26
C LYS A 159 14.86 -10.93 -8.41
N PHE A 160 14.77 -9.62 -8.61
CA PHE A 160 13.51 -8.90 -8.86
C PHE A 160 13.47 -8.43 -10.30
N VAL A 161 12.39 -8.73 -11.01
CA VAL A 161 12.22 -8.35 -12.42
C VAL A 161 10.95 -7.54 -12.56
N ALA A 162 11.08 -6.29 -13.03
CA ALA A 162 9.94 -5.50 -13.47
C ALA A 162 9.53 -5.96 -14.86
N VAL A 163 8.29 -6.41 -14.98
CA VAL A 163 7.69 -6.89 -16.22
C VAL A 163 6.64 -5.89 -16.68
N TYR A 164 6.68 -5.56 -17.97
CA TYR A 164 5.74 -4.69 -18.64
C TYR A 164 5.32 -5.33 -19.96
N LEU A 165 4.28 -4.80 -20.62
CA LEU A 165 3.77 -5.39 -21.86
C LEU A 165 4.80 -5.48 -22.98
N ASP A 166 5.73 -4.53 -23.02
CA ASP A 166 6.70 -4.33 -24.08
C ASP A 166 8.12 -4.81 -23.72
N GLN A 167 8.42 -4.94 -22.43
CA GLN A 167 9.79 -5.12 -21.95
C GLN A 167 9.84 -5.65 -20.51
N GLN A 168 11.00 -6.18 -20.15
CA GLN A 168 11.32 -6.55 -18.78
C GLN A 168 12.68 -5.99 -18.37
N GLY A 169 12.89 -5.75 -17.08
CA GLY A 169 14.16 -5.25 -16.56
C GLY A 169 14.42 -5.73 -15.15
N VAL A 170 15.67 -6.15 -14.89
CA VAL A 170 16.10 -6.54 -13.55
C VAL A 170 16.21 -5.29 -12.68
N LEU A 171 15.53 -5.31 -11.53
CA LEU A 171 15.65 -4.28 -10.51
C LEU A 171 16.84 -4.59 -9.61
N PRO A 172 17.60 -3.56 -9.20
CA PRO A 172 18.74 -3.76 -8.30
C PRO A 172 18.27 -4.33 -6.96
N GLY A 173 19.03 -5.29 -6.43
CA GLY A 173 18.80 -5.88 -5.11
C GLY A 173 19.16 -4.91 -3.96
N PRO A 174 18.88 -5.29 -2.70
CA PRO A 174 19.11 -4.41 -1.56
C PRO A 174 20.60 -4.13 -1.41
N VAL A 175 20.96 -2.84 -1.30
CA VAL A 175 22.35 -2.46 -1.05
C VAL A 175 22.63 -2.73 0.43
N GLY A 176 23.38 -3.80 0.72
CA GLY A 176 23.86 -4.09 2.06
C GLY A 176 24.79 -2.98 2.56
N SER A 177 24.67 -2.64 3.84
CA SER A 177 25.59 -1.72 4.52
C SER A 177 26.98 -2.35 4.59
N SER A 178 27.84 -2.11 3.60
CA SER A 178 29.25 -2.49 3.71
C SER A 178 29.97 -1.58 4.72
N PRO A 179 30.87 -2.11 5.58
CA PRO A 179 31.62 -1.30 6.53
C PRO A 179 32.62 -0.43 5.76
N GLN A 180 32.57 0.89 5.95
CA GLN A 180 33.60 1.80 5.43
C GLN A 180 34.91 1.55 6.20
N ASN A 181 35.87 0.94 5.52
CA ASN A 181 37.27 1.00 5.90
C ASN A 181 37.88 2.29 5.32
N GLY A 182 38.30 3.20 6.20
CA GLY A 182 39.49 4.04 6.02
C GLY A 182 39.33 5.49 5.52
N GLY A 183 39.53 6.45 6.45
CA GLY A 183 40.46 7.59 6.25
C GLY A 183 39.91 8.89 5.63
N PRO A 184 40.25 10.08 6.20
CA PRO A 184 39.60 11.35 5.86
C PRO A 184 40.23 12.03 4.64
N GLY A 185 39.39 12.52 3.73
CA GLY A 185 39.78 13.36 2.60
C GLY A 185 38.60 14.22 2.10
N GLU A 186 38.71 15.52 2.37
CA GLU A 186 37.99 16.70 1.86
C GLU A 186 36.79 16.56 0.90
N HIS A 187 35.66 17.14 1.34
CA HIS A 187 34.58 17.70 0.52
C HIS A 187 34.96 19.13 0.05
N PRO A 188 34.31 19.74 -0.99
CA PRO A 188 32.91 19.54 -1.36
C PRO A 188 32.60 19.46 -2.87
N GLY A 189 31.48 18.82 -3.20
CA GLY A 189 30.93 18.83 -4.55
C GLY A 189 29.53 18.24 -4.57
N THR A 190 28.55 19.13 -4.69
CA THR A 190 27.12 18.89 -4.92
C THR A 190 26.91 17.87 -6.05
N GLY A 191 26.14 16.80 -5.80
CA GLY A 191 25.87 15.76 -6.78
C GLY A 191 24.47 15.20 -6.64
N ASP A 192 23.66 15.44 -7.68
CA ASP A 192 22.30 14.96 -7.88
C ASP A 192 22.15 13.45 -7.65
N GLY A 193 20.97 13.06 -7.16
CA GLY A 193 20.55 11.68 -6.98
C GLY A 193 20.62 10.88 -8.29
N ALA A 194 21.70 10.12 -8.46
CA ALA A 194 21.89 9.23 -9.58
C ALA A 194 20.95 8.03 -9.45
N THR A 195 19.94 7.99 -10.31
CA THR A 195 19.14 6.80 -10.59
C THR A 195 20.06 5.72 -11.18
N VAL A 196 20.23 4.61 -10.46
CA VAL A 196 20.93 3.43 -11.01
C VAL A 196 20.13 2.92 -12.22
N PRO A 197 20.76 2.78 -13.40
CA PRO A 197 20.03 2.42 -14.61
C PRO A 197 19.53 0.98 -14.51
N VAL A 198 18.21 0.81 -14.60
CA VAL A 198 17.57 -0.50 -14.81
C VAL A 198 18.01 -1.00 -16.19
N LYS A 199 18.50 -2.23 -16.28
CA LYS A 199 18.82 -2.87 -17.58
C LYS A 199 17.54 -3.45 -18.15
N LEU A 200 16.90 -2.71 -19.08
CA LEU A 200 15.70 -3.18 -19.78
C LEU A 200 16.08 -3.99 -21.02
N ALA A 201 15.40 -5.12 -21.22
CA ALA A 201 15.45 -5.94 -22.41
C ALA A 201 14.03 -6.15 -22.93
N ALA A 202 13.85 -6.09 -24.25
CA ALA A 202 12.62 -6.56 -24.91
C ALA A 202 12.63 -8.09 -25.03
N LEU A 203 11.45 -8.73 -25.16
CA LEU A 203 11.19 -10.16 -25.47
C LEU A 203 10.83 -11.09 -24.27
N PRO A 204 10.42 -12.34 -24.54
CA PRO A 204 9.06 -12.87 -24.43
C PRO A 204 8.71 -13.42 -23.02
N ALA A 205 7.40 -13.54 -22.72
CA ALA A 205 6.86 -13.82 -21.38
C ALA A 205 7.31 -15.15 -20.74
N ASP A 206 7.80 -16.08 -21.54
CA ASP A 206 8.20 -17.45 -21.19
C ASP A 206 9.57 -17.56 -20.48
N ARG A 207 10.26 -16.43 -20.21
CA ARG A 207 11.60 -16.44 -19.56
C ARG A 207 11.78 -15.51 -18.36
N ILE A 208 10.71 -15.02 -17.74
CA ILE A 208 10.75 -13.99 -16.68
C ILE A 208 11.65 -14.39 -15.47
N CYS A 209 11.83 -15.69 -15.21
CA CYS A 209 12.75 -16.21 -14.19
C CYS A 209 13.77 -17.24 -14.70
N SER A 210 13.95 -17.39 -16.01
CA SER A 210 14.97 -18.33 -16.52
C SER A 210 16.37 -17.89 -16.14
N GLU A 211 17.21 -18.84 -15.72
CA GLU A 211 18.64 -18.61 -15.55
C GLU A 211 19.24 -18.27 -16.92
N THR A 212 19.87 -17.11 -17.05
CA THR A 212 20.87 -16.94 -18.09
C THR A 212 22.05 -17.82 -17.71
N THR A 213 22.03 -19.09 -18.15
CA THR A 213 23.23 -19.93 -18.19
C THR A 213 24.23 -19.21 -19.08
N THR A 214 25.14 -18.44 -18.49
CA THR A 214 26.39 -18.07 -19.14
C THR A 214 27.21 -19.34 -19.26
N ALA A 215 26.98 -20.09 -20.34
CA ALA A 215 27.99 -20.97 -20.87
C ALA A 215 29.02 -20.08 -21.58
N GLN A 216 30.23 -20.04 -21.03
CA GLN A 216 31.43 -19.56 -21.71
C GLN A 216 32.53 -20.61 -21.51
N PRO A 217 33.48 -20.68 -22.45
CA PRO A 217 33.70 -21.81 -23.35
C PRO A 217 34.52 -22.96 -22.77
#